data_AF-A0A6J2UV54-F1
#
_entry.id   AF-A0A6J2UV54-F1
#
_cell.length_a   1.000
_cell.length_b   1.000
_cell.length_c   1.000
_cell.angle_alpha   90.00
_cell.angle_beta   90.00
_cell.angle_gamma   90.00
#
_symmetry.space_group_name_H-M   'P 1'
#
loop_
_entity.id
_entity.type
_entity.pdbx_description
1 polymer ?
#
loop_
_entity_poly.entity_id
_entity_poly.type
_entity_poly.pdbx_seq_one_letter_code
_entity_poly.pdbx_strand_id
1 'polypeptide(L)'
;MVQPQPHGGSTLHWDMTGEEAIGGGSHGSLGASSQGSLRVPPELAGNEVVHRLLADNHRLREALKRSNDALKERCEEMEGWQRRSREEREFLSCRFREARALVERLAQENQSLQGQLNHNTSQTGNHSMNSASQTGSQSPDQELKCPAHEQNGLRYSPESVGETDKKDKAEAETSPRSLPTEGSNEFLQLLKSHKEKLEERLRDLRRKNEDLEREKLESEKEKGGLRLTVEQLRTKLTQLTVGCGVTEESAQRSEVTGHSDSSHLAKLTEQLQAAQGRYKELQEKLDSLQKSSVQRDRTEALLKQKEKECVQLTKDTEALRAQVKSLLGELQERQTCLEKSEKEKQQLEEKLSSKTDSLQCLEREMEQVKKQHSVTVDKLLLQTQHLDTALKNERLVLVEERRKLAQLQHAYTCLFQDYDSKLKSENQAKQRGGDAEGLANRLVEAERALALKQEHIDKLKEEVEQLKGSLETVPVLTAQAEIYKMDFLAEREAREKLHQKKEELQEQLNQAKAEIDRLIQEGTSRARMEEMQQRHMEDYRNRLPQTSAPFQGAAMFNPAQPTSFRNNQSEELPDYRCPKCQYRAPDMDTLQIHVMDCIQ
;
A
#
# COMPACT_ATOMS: atom_id res chain seq x y z
N MET A 1 21.98 2.28 -95.11
CA MET A 1 22.53 1.02 -94.56
C MET A 1 23.19 1.37 -93.23
N VAL A 2 22.87 0.79 -92.08
CA VAL A 2 21.79 -0.16 -91.73
C VAL A 2 21.13 0.33 -90.43
N GLN A 3 19.83 0.06 -90.27
CA GLN A 3 19.05 0.39 -89.07
C GLN A 3 18.99 -0.85 -88.15
N PRO A 4 19.33 -0.77 -86.85
CA PRO A 4 19.09 -1.86 -85.91
C PRO A 4 17.60 -1.92 -85.53
N GLN A 5 17.00 -3.12 -85.55
CA GLN A 5 15.65 -3.32 -85.03
C GLN A 5 15.64 -3.35 -83.50
N PRO A 6 14.56 -2.91 -82.84
CA PRO A 6 14.27 -3.30 -81.47
C PRO A 6 13.79 -4.76 -81.46
N HIS A 7 14.50 -5.66 -80.74
CA HIS A 7 13.93 -6.96 -80.41
C HIS A 7 12.85 -6.81 -79.34
N GLY A 8 11.76 -7.57 -79.47
CA GLY A 8 10.59 -7.43 -78.62
C GLY A 8 10.87 -7.83 -77.17
N GLY A 9 10.81 -6.86 -76.25
CA GLY A 9 10.68 -7.14 -74.83
C GLY A 9 9.26 -7.63 -74.54
N SER A 10 9.12 -8.75 -73.85
CA SER A 10 7.81 -9.22 -73.38
C SER A 10 7.33 -8.32 -72.24
N THR A 11 6.38 -7.44 -72.54
CA THR A 11 5.75 -6.56 -71.54
C THR A 11 4.82 -7.39 -70.67
N LEU A 12 5.31 -7.85 -69.53
CA LEU A 12 4.51 -8.53 -68.49
C LEU A 12 3.46 -7.56 -67.94
N HIS A 13 2.25 -7.61 -68.51
CA HIS A 13 1.12 -6.79 -68.08
C HIS A 13 0.52 -7.38 -66.80
N TRP A 14 0.55 -6.60 -65.71
CA TRP A 14 -0.06 -6.97 -64.45
C TRP A 14 -1.46 -6.37 -64.37
N ASP A 15 -2.48 -7.16 -64.69
CA ASP A 15 -3.88 -6.73 -64.66
C ASP A 15 -4.32 -6.38 -63.23
N MET A 16 -4.38 -5.08 -62.96
CA MET A 16 -4.98 -4.50 -61.76
C MET A 16 -6.47 -4.20 -62.01
N THR A 17 -7.27 -5.25 -62.26
CA THR A 17 -8.72 -5.12 -62.48
C THR A 17 -9.46 -4.78 -61.19
N GLY A 18 -9.57 -3.48 -60.89
CA GLY A 18 -10.59 -2.93 -60.01
C GLY A 18 -11.63 -2.19 -60.85
N GLU A 19 -12.81 -2.76 -61.03
CA GLU A 19 -13.91 -2.09 -61.74
C GLU A 19 -14.59 -1.07 -60.83
N GLU A 20 -14.67 0.20 -61.27
CA GLU A 20 -15.42 1.25 -60.58
C GLU A 20 -16.91 1.18 -60.93
N ALA A 21 -17.76 0.85 -59.96
CA ALA A 21 -19.21 0.90 -60.11
C ALA A 21 -19.79 2.20 -59.51
N ILE A 22 -20.01 3.20 -60.37
CA ILE A 22 -20.70 4.46 -60.00
C ILE A 22 -22.21 4.20 -59.89
N GLY A 23 -22.81 4.33 -58.70
CA GLY A 23 -24.25 4.08 -58.52
C GLY A 23 -24.77 4.32 -57.09
N GLY A 24 -25.09 5.57 -56.76
CA GLY A 24 -25.38 6.05 -55.39
C GLY A 24 -26.48 5.36 -54.56
N GLY A 25 -26.42 5.57 -53.24
CA GLY A 25 -27.56 5.32 -52.34
C GLY A 25 -27.25 4.94 -50.90
N SER A 26 -27.18 5.94 -50.01
CA SER A 26 -27.66 5.93 -48.61
C SER A 26 -27.31 4.78 -47.62
N HIS A 27 -26.78 5.17 -46.45
CA HIS A 27 -26.82 4.46 -45.16
C HIS A 27 -26.16 3.07 -45.00
N GLY A 28 -25.05 3.05 -44.24
CA GLY A 28 -24.72 1.96 -43.32
C GLY A 28 -23.57 1.01 -43.73
N SER A 29 -22.72 0.68 -42.74
CA SER A 29 -21.72 -0.40 -42.76
C SER A 29 -20.72 -0.40 -43.94
N LEU A 30 -19.59 0.31 -43.78
CA LEU A 30 -18.42 0.17 -44.66
C LEU A 30 -17.64 -1.12 -44.33
N GLY A 31 -18.20 -2.26 -44.72
CA GLY A 31 -17.53 -3.55 -44.70
C GLY A 31 -16.57 -3.74 -45.88
N ALA A 32 -15.44 -4.40 -45.61
CA ALA A 32 -14.64 -5.17 -46.57
C ALA A 32 -14.35 -4.54 -47.96
N SER A 33 -13.73 -3.36 -48.02
CA SER A 33 -13.28 -2.76 -49.28
C SER A 33 -12.13 -3.54 -49.96
N SER A 34 -12.34 -3.91 -51.23
CA SER A 34 -11.34 -4.24 -52.25
C SER A 34 -10.17 -5.18 -51.88
N GLN A 35 -10.40 -6.50 -51.91
CA GLN A 35 -9.30 -7.45 -52.13
C GLN A 35 -8.84 -7.41 -53.60
N GLY A 36 -8.01 -6.42 -53.94
CA GLY A 36 -7.25 -6.40 -55.20
C GLY A 36 -6.24 -7.55 -55.23
N SER A 37 -6.67 -8.70 -55.75
CA SER A 37 -5.88 -9.93 -55.84
C SER A 37 -4.98 -9.89 -57.07
N LEU A 38 -3.66 -9.85 -56.86
CA LEU A 38 -2.66 -9.82 -57.92
C LEU A 38 -2.62 -11.18 -58.64
N ARG A 39 -3.24 -11.25 -59.83
CA ARG A 39 -3.23 -12.46 -60.66
C ARG A 39 -1.84 -12.68 -61.24
N VAL A 40 -1.24 -13.83 -60.94
CA VAL A 40 0.10 -14.19 -61.42
C VAL A 40 0.04 -14.57 -62.91
N PRO A 41 0.91 -14.00 -63.78
CA PRO A 41 1.06 -14.46 -65.17
C PRO A 41 1.42 -15.95 -65.25
N PRO A 42 0.89 -16.72 -66.21
CA PRO A 42 1.12 -18.16 -66.31
C PRO A 42 2.60 -18.57 -66.36
N GLU A 43 3.45 -17.73 -66.96
CA GLU A 43 4.90 -17.94 -67.11
C GLU A 43 5.64 -17.90 -65.76
N LEU A 44 5.06 -17.23 -64.76
CA LEU A 44 5.62 -17.06 -63.42
C LEU A 44 4.92 -17.94 -62.36
N ALA A 45 3.85 -18.64 -62.72
CA ALA A 45 3.07 -19.48 -61.80
C ALA A 45 3.85 -20.66 -61.19
N GLY A 46 4.98 -21.06 -61.78
CA GLY A 46 5.89 -22.07 -61.24
C GLY A 46 7.06 -21.52 -60.40
N ASN A 47 7.17 -20.20 -60.21
CA ASN A 47 8.34 -19.59 -59.57
C ASN A 47 8.17 -19.42 -58.05
N GLU A 48 8.93 -20.19 -57.27
CA GLU A 48 8.87 -20.17 -55.79
C GLU A 48 9.12 -18.78 -55.17
N VAL A 49 9.96 -17.95 -55.80
CA VAL A 49 10.26 -16.60 -55.31
C VAL A 49 9.04 -15.70 -55.45
N VAL A 50 8.31 -15.83 -56.56
CA VAL A 50 7.07 -15.07 -56.82
C VAL A 50 5.99 -15.47 -55.80
N HIS A 51 5.80 -16.77 -55.55
CA HIS A 51 4.88 -17.24 -54.51
C HIS A 51 5.24 -16.73 -53.11
N ARG A 52 6.52 -16.71 -52.77
CA ARG A 52 7.00 -16.19 -51.47
C ARG A 52 6.72 -14.70 -51.33
N LEU A 53 7.05 -13.90 -52.35
CA LEU A 53 6.77 -12.46 -52.38
C LEU A 53 5.27 -12.15 -52.29
N LEU A 54 4.40 -12.98 -52.88
CA LEU A 54 2.94 -12.82 -52.77
C LEU A 54 2.42 -13.17 -51.38
N ALA A 55 2.91 -14.25 -50.77
CA ALA A 55 2.59 -14.62 -49.40
C ALA A 55 3.03 -13.54 -48.40
N ASP A 56 4.21 -12.96 -48.59
CA ASP A 56 4.73 -11.88 -47.75
C ASP A 56 4.02 -10.54 -48.02
N ASN A 57 3.62 -10.24 -49.26
CA ASN A 57 2.76 -9.08 -49.55
C ASN A 57 1.38 -9.23 -48.88
N HIS A 58 0.80 -10.43 -48.88
CA HIS A 58 -0.46 -10.72 -48.19
C HIS A 58 -0.32 -10.53 -46.67
N ARG A 59 0.73 -11.10 -46.06
CA ARG A 59 1.07 -10.90 -44.63
C ARG A 59 1.24 -9.42 -44.29
N LEU A 60 1.93 -8.64 -45.13
CA LEU A 60 2.09 -7.19 -44.94
C LEU A 60 0.76 -6.43 -45.02
N ARG A 61 -0.12 -6.77 -45.98
CA ARG A 61 -1.47 -6.18 -46.06
C ARG A 61 -2.31 -6.50 -44.82
N GLU A 62 -2.27 -7.74 -44.33
CA GLU A 62 -2.97 -8.11 -43.10
C GLU A 62 -2.39 -7.40 -41.87
N ALA A 63 -1.05 -7.32 -41.75
CA ALA A 63 -0.39 -6.65 -40.63
C ALA A 63 -0.72 -5.14 -40.61
N LEU A 64 -0.71 -4.49 -41.78
CA LEU A 64 -1.12 -3.10 -41.92
C LEU A 64 -2.60 -2.91 -41.58
N LYS A 65 -3.48 -3.85 -41.97
CA LYS A 65 -4.89 -3.82 -41.56
C LYS A 65 -5.05 -3.94 -40.05
N ARG A 66 -4.42 -4.94 -39.42
CA ARG A 66 -4.45 -5.14 -37.96
C ARG A 66 -3.93 -3.89 -37.21
N SER A 67 -2.85 -3.27 -37.72
CA SER A 67 -2.30 -2.01 -37.18
C SER A 67 -3.28 -0.84 -37.32
N ASN A 68 -3.95 -0.70 -38.46
CA ASN A 68 -4.93 0.37 -38.69
C ASN A 68 -6.19 0.20 -37.84
N ASP A 69 -6.66 -1.04 -37.67
CA ASP A 69 -7.85 -1.33 -36.86
C ASP A 69 -7.56 -1.13 -35.35
N ALA A 70 -6.39 -1.56 -34.86
CA ALA A 70 -5.93 -1.26 -33.50
C ALA A 70 -5.66 0.25 -33.25
N LEU A 71 -5.26 1.00 -34.28
CA LEU A 71 -5.12 2.46 -34.17
C LEU A 71 -6.47 3.16 -34.01
N LYS A 72 -7.52 2.70 -34.71
CA LYS A 72 -8.90 3.22 -34.52
C LYS A 72 -9.39 2.95 -33.12
N GLU A 73 -9.26 1.72 -32.64
CA GLU A 73 -9.65 1.31 -31.28
C GLU A 73 -9.01 2.23 -30.23
N ARG A 74 -7.69 2.48 -30.32
CA ARG A 74 -6.99 3.42 -29.41
C ARG A 74 -7.42 4.88 -29.55
N CYS A 75 -7.88 5.33 -30.73
CA CYS A 75 -8.47 6.65 -30.89
C CYS A 75 -9.86 6.73 -30.24
N GLU A 76 -10.71 5.73 -30.43
CA GLU A 76 -12.03 5.62 -29.83
C GLU A 76 -11.96 5.52 -28.29
N GLU A 77 -10.98 4.78 -27.76
CA GLU A 77 -10.63 4.76 -26.34
C GLU A 77 -10.22 6.14 -25.81
N MET A 78 -9.38 6.87 -26.56
CA MET A 78 -8.88 8.19 -26.17
C MET A 78 -10.01 9.23 -26.16
N GLU A 79 -10.87 9.24 -27.18
CA GLU A 79 -12.08 10.08 -27.19
C GLU A 79 -13.03 9.70 -26.04
N GLY A 80 -13.21 8.40 -25.78
CA GLY A 80 -14.00 7.91 -24.66
C GLY A 80 -13.46 8.34 -23.30
N TRP A 81 -12.13 8.32 -23.12
CA TRP A 81 -11.47 8.82 -21.92
C TRP A 81 -11.59 10.34 -21.78
N GLN A 82 -11.38 11.10 -22.85
CA GLN A 82 -11.52 12.56 -22.86
C GLN A 82 -12.96 12.99 -22.55
N ARG A 83 -13.95 12.25 -23.06
CA ARG A 83 -15.39 12.45 -22.77
C ARG A 83 -15.69 12.21 -21.29
N ARG A 84 -15.27 11.07 -20.72
CA ARG A 84 -15.43 10.78 -19.28
C ARG A 84 -14.73 11.80 -18.38
N SER A 85 -13.49 12.21 -18.71
CA SER A 85 -12.75 13.23 -17.96
C SER A 85 -13.42 14.61 -18.01
N ARG A 86 -14.16 14.91 -19.09
CA ARG A 86 -14.99 16.11 -19.19
C ARG A 86 -16.25 16.00 -18.32
N GLU A 87 -16.97 14.89 -18.42
CA GLU A 87 -18.18 14.61 -17.63
C GLU A 87 -17.90 14.64 -16.12
N GLU A 88 -16.79 14.03 -15.69
CA GLU A 88 -16.31 14.06 -14.31
C GLU A 88 -15.98 15.47 -13.83
N ARG A 89 -15.30 16.28 -14.66
CA ARG A 89 -14.98 17.68 -14.35
C ARG A 89 -16.22 18.56 -14.25
N GLU A 90 -17.20 18.34 -15.12
CA GLU A 90 -18.49 19.04 -15.12
C GLU A 90 -19.34 18.63 -13.90
N PHE A 91 -19.34 17.34 -13.53
CA PHE A 91 -19.93 16.83 -12.28
C PHE A 91 -19.29 17.45 -11.04
N LEU A 92 -17.96 17.43 -10.92
CA LEU A 92 -17.22 18.04 -9.81
C LEU A 92 -17.47 19.55 -9.73
N SER A 93 -17.49 20.26 -10.85
CA SER A 93 -17.83 21.69 -10.92
C SER A 93 -19.24 21.98 -10.36
N CYS A 94 -20.22 21.12 -10.65
CA CYS A 94 -21.56 21.21 -10.07
C CYS A 94 -21.57 20.89 -8.57
N ARG A 95 -20.88 19.82 -8.12
CA ARG A 95 -20.73 19.48 -6.70
C ARG A 95 -20.11 20.62 -5.89
N PHE A 96 -19.02 21.24 -6.38
CA PHE A 96 -18.41 22.41 -5.74
C PHE A 96 -19.34 23.63 -5.71
N ARG A 97 -20.17 23.83 -6.73
CA ARG A 97 -21.16 24.93 -6.77
C ARG A 97 -22.27 24.71 -5.74
N GLU A 98 -22.76 23.49 -5.61
CA GLU A 98 -23.73 23.09 -4.57
C GLU A 98 -23.14 23.23 -3.15
N ALA A 99 -21.88 22.83 -2.95
CA ALA A 99 -21.18 22.98 -1.68
C ALA A 99 -21.00 24.45 -1.29
N ARG A 100 -20.56 25.32 -2.21
CA ARG A 100 -20.48 26.78 -1.97
C ARG A 100 -21.85 27.37 -1.61
N ALA A 101 -22.90 27.03 -2.36
CA ALA A 101 -24.26 27.48 -2.08
C ALA A 101 -24.85 26.91 -0.76
N LEU A 102 -24.27 25.85 -0.19
CA LEU A 102 -24.57 25.39 1.17
C LEU A 102 -23.80 26.20 2.22
N VAL A 103 -22.50 26.41 2.03
CA VAL A 103 -21.65 27.22 2.93
C VAL A 103 -22.15 28.66 3.02
N GLU A 104 -22.53 29.28 1.90
CA GLU A 104 -23.09 30.64 1.86
C GLU A 104 -24.41 30.74 2.66
N ARG A 105 -25.31 29.76 2.55
CA ARG A 105 -26.54 29.70 3.35
C ARG A 105 -26.25 29.49 4.83
N LEU A 106 -25.34 28.58 5.19
CA LEU A 106 -24.94 28.35 6.58
C LEU A 106 -24.23 29.57 7.17
N ALA A 107 -23.49 30.36 6.37
CA ALA A 107 -22.91 31.63 6.81
C ALA A 107 -24.00 32.68 7.10
N GLN A 108 -24.99 32.82 6.22
CA GLN A 108 -26.15 33.70 6.42
C GLN A 108 -26.99 33.28 7.64
N GLU A 109 -27.20 31.99 7.84
CA GLU A 109 -27.91 31.45 9.00
C GLU A 109 -27.13 31.68 10.31
N ASN A 110 -25.82 31.43 10.33
CA ASN A 110 -24.97 31.75 11.48
C ASN A 110 -24.94 33.25 11.78
N GLN A 111 -24.91 34.12 10.76
CA GLN A 111 -24.98 35.57 10.95
C GLN A 111 -26.34 36.00 11.52
N SER A 112 -27.44 35.39 11.07
CA SER A 112 -28.78 35.60 11.62
C SER A 112 -28.88 35.14 13.08
N LEU A 113 -28.35 33.96 13.40
CA LEU A 113 -28.34 33.41 14.77
C LEU A 113 -27.45 34.24 15.71
N GLN A 114 -26.30 34.73 15.25
CA GLN A 114 -25.48 35.69 16.00
C GLN A 114 -26.22 37.03 16.20
N GLY A 115 -26.93 37.52 15.18
CA GLY A 115 -27.80 38.69 15.30
C GLY A 115 -28.90 38.50 16.36
N GLN A 116 -29.57 37.35 16.36
CA GLN A 116 -30.60 36.99 17.34
C GLN A 116 -30.02 36.82 18.75
N LEU A 117 -28.84 36.20 18.90
CA LEU A 117 -28.13 36.11 20.18
C LEU A 117 -27.76 37.49 20.73
N ASN A 118 -27.18 38.35 19.90
CA ASN A 118 -26.84 39.72 20.29
C ASN A 118 -28.09 40.54 20.66
N HIS A 119 -29.20 40.34 19.95
CA HIS A 119 -30.47 40.99 20.24
C HIS A 119 -31.10 40.45 21.54
N ASN A 120 -31.08 39.14 21.79
CA ASN A 120 -31.56 38.54 23.04
C ASN A 120 -30.70 38.94 24.24
N THR A 121 -29.37 39.08 24.07
CA THR A 121 -28.47 39.66 25.07
C THR A 121 -28.81 41.13 25.34
N SER A 122 -29.17 41.90 24.30
CA SER A 122 -29.61 43.30 24.44
C SER A 122 -30.98 43.44 25.13
N GLN A 123 -31.89 42.48 24.93
CA GLN A 123 -33.19 42.45 25.61
C GLN A 123 -33.06 42.00 27.08
N THR A 124 -32.22 41.00 27.37
CA THR A 124 -32.00 40.51 28.74
C THR A 124 -31.16 41.45 29.60
N GLY A 125 -30.24 42.23 29.00
CA GLY A 125 -29.46 43.25 29.72
C GLY A 125 -30.32 44.34 30.37
N ASN A 126 -31.42 44.74 29.72
CA ASN A 126 -32.29 45.83 30.20
C ASN A 126 -33.12 45.52 31.46
N HIS A 127 -32.97 44.34 32.07
CA HIS A 127 -33.51 44.04 33.40
C HIS A 127 -32.46 43.68 34.48
N SER A 128 -31.22 44.19 34.35
CA SER A 128 -30.38 44.45 35.54
C SER A 128 -29.32 45.56 35.33
N MET A 129 -29.79 46.82 35.21
CA MET A 129 -29.00 48.06 35.38
C MET A 129 -27.60 48.13 34.73
N ASN A 130 -27.56 47.83 33.43
CA ASN A 130 -26.63 48.32 32.39
C ASN A 130 -25.30 48.98 32.81
N SER A 131 -24.18 48.34 32.46
CA SER A 131 -22.82 48.88 32.49
C SER A 131 -22.19 48.92 31.09
N ALA A 132 -21.95 50.11 30.51
CA ALA A 132 -21.38 50.26 29.16
C ALA A 132 -20.71 51.63 28.92
N SER A 133 -19.90 51.73 27.84
CA SER A 133 -19.04 52.88 27.43
C SER A 133 -17.73 52.98 28.22
N GLN A 134 -16.56 53.36 27.67
CA GLN A 134 -16.10 53.87 26.35
C GLN A 134 -14.76 53.15 26.00
N THR A 135 -14.14 53.11 24.80
CA THR A 135 -14.37 53.47 23.37
C THR A 135 -13.32 52.67 22.54
N GLY A 136 -13.29 52.60 21.21
CA GLY A 136 -14.07 53.23 20.12
C GLY A 136 -13.98 52.34 18.84
N SER A 137 -14.78 52.55 17.80
CA SER A 137 -14.58 53.56 16.72
C SER A 137 -13.35 53.23 15.83
N GLN A 138 -13.42 53.16 14.50
CA GLN A 138 -14.35 53.82 13.55
C GLN A 138 -14.70 52.94 12.33
N SER A 139 -15.89 53.18 11.76
CA SER A 139 -16.16 53.05 10.30
C SER A 139 -16.16 54.46 9.68
N PRO A 140 -16.08 54.60 8.34
CA PRO A 140 -17.35 54.83 7.61
C PRO A 140 -17.42 54.19 6.21
N ASP A 141 -18.66 53.94 5.76
CA ASP A 141 -18.99 53.58 4.38
C ASP A 141 -18.93 54.80 3.42
N GLN A 142 -18.80 54.53 2.12
CA GLN A 142 -19.29 55.45 1.07
C GLN A 142 -19.75 54.67 -0.19
N GLU A 143 -20.57 55.32 -1.01
CA GLU A 143 -21.60 54.69 -1.85
C GLU A 143 -21.23 54.38 -3.31
N LEU A 144 -21.99 53.42 -3.87
CA LEU A 144 -22.48 53.29 -5.26
C LEU A 144 -21.61 53.80 -6.44
N LYS A 145 -21.27 52.87 -7.36
CA LYS A 145 -22.05 52.74 -8.63
C LYS A 145 -21.64 51.56 -9.52
N CYS A 146 -22.63 51.02 -10.24
CA CYS A 146 -22.44 50.27 -11.48
C CYS A 146 -23.10 51.02 -12.65
N PRO A 147 -22.49 51.02 -13.83
CA PRO A 147 -23.20 51.07 -15.10
C PRO A 147 -22.97 49.78 -15.92
N ALA A 148 -23.85 49.52 -16.90
CA ALA A 148 -23.72 48.44 -17.88
C ALA A 148 -23.59 49.01 -19.30
N HIS A 149 -23.40 48.13 -20.30
CA HIS A 149 -23.22 48.44 -21.74
C HIS A 149 -21.87 49.14 -22.09
N GLU A 150 -21.20 48.91 -23.24
CA GLU A 150 -21.57 48.12 -24.45
C GLU A 150 -20.36 47.45 -25.17
N GLN A 151 -20.66 46.37 -25.90
CA GLN A 151 -20.09 45.87 -27.19
C GLN A 151 -18.58 45.51 -27.42
N ASN A 152 -18.43 44.34 -28.09
CA ASN A 152 -17.45 43.93 -29.12
C ASN A 152 -15.96 43.65 -28.80
N GLY A 153 -15.46 42.51 -29.31
CA GLY A 153 -14.03 42.14 -29.25
C GLY A 153 -13.67 40.68 -29.58
N LEU A 154 -14.06 40.13 -30.74
CA LEU A 154 -13.66 38.77 -31.17
C LEU A 154 -12.17 38.70 -31.58
N ARG A 155 -11.42 37.67 -31.11
CA ARG A 155 -10.60 36.77 -31.97
C ARG A 155 -9.93 35.59 -31.21
N TYR A 156 -9.31 34.72 -32.03
CA TYR A 156 -8.72 33.41 -31.70
C TYR A 156 -7.31 33.46 -31.07
N SER A 157 -6.93 32.31 -30.51
CA SER A 157 -5.58 31.78 -30.20
C SER A 157 -4.58 31.81 -31.40
N PRO A 158 -3.27 31.44 -31.27
CA PRO A 158 -2.57 30.81 -30.12
C PRO A 158 -1.14 31.33 -29.82
N GLU A 159 -0.44 30.62 -28.91
CA GLU A 159 1.02 30.39 -28.81
C GLU A 159 2.02 31.55 -28.65
N SER A 160 2.86 31.45 -27.60
CA SER A 160 4.33 31.58 -27.70
C SER A 160 5.03 31.01 -26.46
N VAL A 161 6.21 30.43 -26.66
CA VAL A 161 7.14 30.04 -25.58
C VAL A 161 8.15 31.17 -25.37
N GLY A 162 8.54 31.43 -24.11
CA GLY A 162 9.57 32.41 -23.78
C GLY A 162 10.16 32.15 -22.40
N GLU A 163 11.41 31.67 -22.37
CA GLU A 163 12.17 31.45 -21.14
C GLU A 163 12.66 32.79 -20.55
N THR A 164 12.89 32.84 -19.22
CA THR A 164 13.99 33.65 -18.70
C THR A 164 14.46 33.15 -17.35
N ASP A 165 15.69 32.67 -17.31
CA ASP A 165 16.41 32.31 -16.09
C ASP A 165 16.76 33.58 -15.29
N LYS A 166 16.44 33.61 -13.99
CA LYS A 166 17.15 34.45 -13.00
C LYS A 166 17.26 33.72 -11.67
N LYS A 167 18.50 33.35 -11.37
CA LYS A 167 18.98 32.67 -10.18
C LYS A 167 19.56 33.69 -9.21
N ASP A 168 19.09 33.70 -7.96
CA ASP A 168 19.97 34.01 -6.82
C ASP A 168 19.46 33.47 -5.49
N LYS A 169 20.34 33.44 -4.47
CA LYS A 169 20.16 32.69 -3.22
C LYS A 169 19.33 33.40 -2.14
N ALA A 170 18.56 32.61 -1.40
CA ALA A 170 18.43 32.75 0.06
C ALA A 170 18.08 31.40 0.70
N GLU A 171 18.85 30.97 1.71
CA GLU A 171 18.49 29.84 2.56
C GLU A 171 17.71 30.36 3.77
N ALA A 172 16.54 29.77 4.05
CA ALA A 172 15.81 29.94 5.29
C ALA A 172 14.93 28.71 5.53
N GLU A 173 15.05 28.07 6.70
CA GLU A 173 14.18 26.96 7.08
C GLU A 173 12.72 27.43 7.19
N THR A 174 11.80 26.76 6.50
CA THR A 174 10.38 26.73 6.87
C THR A 174 9.72 25.47 6.31
N SER A 175 8.92 24.79 7.14
CA SER A 175 8.22 23.57 6.74
C SER A 175 7.28 23.82 5.55
N PRO A 176 7.09 22.84 4.64
CA PRO A 176 6.22 23.01 3.47
C PRO A 176 4.76 23.21 3.91
N ARG A 177 4.32 24.47 3.86
CA ARG A 177 2.94 24.88 4.20
C ARG A 177 1.98 24.41 3.11
N SER A 178 1.40 23.23 3.31
CA SER A 178 0.36 22.69 2.43
C SER A 178 -0.83 23.65 2.34
N LEU A 179 -1.19 24.02 1.11
CA LEU A 179 -2.47 24.68 0.83
C LEU A 179 -3.61 23.67 1.06
N PRO A 180 -4.73 24.08 1.70
CA PRO A 180 -5.82 23.16 2.01
C PRO A 180 -6.62 22.81 0.75
N THR A 181 -6.42 21.61 0.22
CA THR A 181 -7.31 21.02 -0.79
C THR A 181 -8.66 20.75 -0.13
N GLU A 182 -9.65 21.63 -0.33
CA GLU A 182 -10.90 21.63 0.46
C GLU A 182 -11.67 20.30 0.41
N GLY A 183 -11.64 19.57 -0.71
CA GLY A 183 -12.24 18.24 -0.83
C GLY A 183 -11.56 17.13 -0.01
N SER A 184 -10.30 17.31 0.41
CA SER A 184 -9.60 16.33 1.25
C SER A 184 -10.11 16.33 2.70
N ASN A 185 -10.59 17.47 3.20
CA ASN A 185 -11.14 17.57 4.55
C ASN A 185 -12.45 16.79 4.69
N GLU A 186 -13.37 16.87 3.73
CA GLU A 186 -14.65 16.14 3.80
C GLU A 186 -14.44 14.62 3.81
N PHE A 187 -13.55 14.10 2.97
CA PHE A 187 -13.22 12.68 2.94
C PHE A 187 -12.53 12.22 4.24
N LEU A 188 -11.57 13.00 4.76
CA LEU A 188 -10.92 12.73 6.05
C LEU A 188 -11.92 12.80 7.22
N GLN A 189 -12.88 13.71 7.19
CA GLN A 189 -13.93 13.86 8.20
C GLN A 189 -14.94 12.71 8.14
N LEU A 190 -15.27 12.22 6.94
CA LEU A 190 -16.08 11.01 6.74
C LEU A 190 -15.35 9.76 7.25
N LEU A 191 -14.06 9.58 6.93
CA LEU A 191 -13.24 8.50 7.47
C LEU A 191 -13.10 8.60 8.99
N LYS A 192 -12.94 9.80 9.54
CA LYS A 192 -12.89 10.04 10.99
C LYS A 192 -14.21 9.68 11.67
N SER A 193 -15.35 10.10 11.12
CA SER A 193 -16.67 9.71 11.63
C SER A 193 -16.91 8.19 11.53
N HIS A 194 -16.46 7.54 10.46
CA HIS A 194 -16.55 6.09 10.31
C HIS A 194 -15.65 5.36 11.32
N LYS A 195 -14.42 5.85 11.54
CA LYS A 195 -13.50 5.38 12.58
C LYS A 195 -14.11 5.52 13.98
N GLU A 196 -14.64 6.70 14.32
CA GLU A 196 -15.28 6.96 15.62
C GLU A 196 -16.47 6.02 15.87
N LYS A 197 -17.31 5.78 14.84
CA LYS A 197 -18.41 4.80 14.89
C LYS A 197 -17.95 3.34 15.02
N LEU A 198 -16.82 2.97 14.42
CA LEU A 198 -16.21 1.65 14.60
C LEU A 198 -15.61 1.49 15.99
N GLU A 199 -14.91 2.50 16.50
CA GLU A 199 -14.38 2.51 17.87
C GLU A 199 -15.51 2.48 18.91
N GLU A 200 -16.62 3.17 18.67
CA GLU A 200 -17.81 3.13 19.53
C GLU A 200 -18.44 1.74 19.55
N ARG A 201 -18.66 1.13 18.37
CA ARG A 201 -19.12 -0.26 18.27
C ARG A 201 -18.17 -1.25 18.97
N LEU A 202 -16.86 -1.02 18.90
CA LEU A 202 -15.86 -1.83 19.61
C LEU A 202 -15.89 -1.60 21.13
N ARG A 203 -16.13 -0.37 21.60
CA ARG A 203 -16.36 -0.06 23.03
C ARG A 203 -17.62 -0.75 23.54
N ASP A 204 -18.71 -0.73 22.79
CA ASP A 204 -19.96 -1.40 23.16
C ASP A 204 -19.86 -2.93 23.13
N LEU A 205 -19.13 -3.51 22.16
CA LEU A 205 -18.87 -4.95 22.13
C LEU A 205 -18.00 -5.40 23.31
N ARG A 206 -17.03 -4.59 23.76
CA ARG A 206 -16.25 -4.86 24.97
C ARG A 206 -17.14 -4.87 26.22
N ARG A 207 -17.96 -3.83 26.42
CA ARG A 207 -18.94 -3.77 27.53
C ARG A 207 -19.87 -4.99 27.53
N LYS A 208 -20.43 -5.35 26.37
CA LYS A 208 -21.29 -6.54 26.24
C LYS A 208 -20.57 -7.84 26.58
N ASN A 209 -19.28 -8.00 26.22
CA ASN A 209 -18.50 -9.15 26.63
C ASN A 209 -18.18 -9.14 28.14
N GLU A 210 -17.90 -7.97 28.73
CA GLU A 210 -17.70 -7.79 30.17
C GLU A 210 -18.97 -8.07 30.99
N ASP A 211 -20.14 -7.74 30.44
CA ASP A 211 -21.45 -8.05 31.02
C ASP A 211 -21.80 -9.55 30.86
N LEU A 212 -21.52 -10.16 29.71
CA LEU A 212 -21.73 -11.60 29.47
C LEU A 212 -20.80 -12.48 30.31
N GLU A 213 -19.53 -12.10 30.53
CA GLU A 213 -18.66 -12.79 31.48
C GLU A 213 -19.15 -12.65 32.93
N ARG A 214 -19.79 -11.53 33.28
CA ARG A 214 -20.42 -11.34 34.60
C ARG A 214 -21.63 -12.24 34.78
N GLU A 215 -22.53 -12.28 33.79
CA GLU A 215 -23.71 -13.15 33.76
C GLU A 215 -23.32 -14.64 33.79
N LYS A 216 -22.30 -15.04 33.01
CA LYS A 216 -21.70 -16.38 33.03
C LYS A 216 -21.17 -16.75 34.42
N LEU A 217 -20.41 -15.85 35.06
CA LEU A 217 -19.85 -16.08 36.40
C LEU A 217 -20.93 -16.07 37.50
N GLU A 218 -22.05 -15.38 37.29
CA GLU A 218 -23.23 -15.45 38.16
C GLU A 218 -23.96 -16.79 37.98
N SER A 219 -24.23 -17.21 36.75
CA SER A 219 -24.80 -18.53 36.41
C SER A 219 -23.93 -19.68 36.90
N GLU A 220 -22.60 -19.57 36.88
CA GLU A 220 -21.69 -20.57 37.47
C GLU A 220 -21.82 -20.65 39.00
N LYS A 221 -22.04 -19.53 39.71
CA LYS A 221 -22.33 -19.53 41.16
C LYS A 221 -23.68 -20.20 41.46
N GLU A 222 -24.73 -19.85 40.71
CA GLU A 222 -26.05 -20.49 40.85
C GLU A 222 -25.97 -22.00 40.62
N LYS A 223 -25.29 -22.41 39.55
CA LYS A 223 -25.00 -23.81 39.21
C LYS A 223 -24.18 -24.51 40.30
N GLY A 224 -23.27 -23.79 40.98
CA GLY A 224 -22.58 -24.25 42.19
C GLY A 224 -23.54 -24.50 43.36
N GLY A 225 -24.41 -23.53 43.69
CA GLY A 225 -25.43 -23.68 44.74
C GLY A 225 -26.43 -24.81 44.47
N LEU A 226 -26.82 -25.00 43.21
CA LEU A 226 -27.67 -26.11 42.78
C LEU A 226 -26.96 -27.47 42.91
N ARG A 227 -25.66 -27.56 42.61
CA ARG A 227 -24.88 -28.79 42.88
C ARG A 227 -24.83 -29.12 44.39
N LEU A 228 -24.54 -28.11 45.23
CA LEU A 228 -24.47 -28.29 46.68
C LEU A 228 -25.80 -28.74 47.30
N THR A 229 -26.92 -28.17 46.84
CA THR A 229 -28.26 -28.59 47.31
C THR A 229 -28.63 -29.99 46.81
N VAL A 230 -28.28 -30.37 45.57
CA VAL A 230 -28.42 -31.75 45.07
C VAL A 230 -27.57 -32.74 45.88
N GLU A 231 -26.37 -32.36 46.30
CA GLU A 231 -25.48 -33.20 47.12
C GLU A 231 -25.97 -33.36 48.56
N GLN A 232 -26.54 -32.30 49.16
CA GLN A 232 -27.25 -32.37 50.44
C GLN A 232 -28.51 -33.24 50.38
N LEU A 233 -29.23 -33.24 49.25
CA LEU A 233 -30.40 -34.12 49.05
C LEU A 233 -29.98 -35.59 48.86
N ARG A 234 -28.89 -35.84 48.11
CA ARG A 234 -28.32 -37.19 47.95
C ARG A 234 -27.87 -37.78 49.28
N THR A 235 -27.11 -37.03 50.08
CA THR A 235 -26.63 -37.51 51.39
C THR A 235 -27.77 -37.79 52.38
N LYS A 236 -28.83 -36.96 52.40
CA LYS A 236 -30.06 -37.25 53.16
C LYS A 236 -30.76 -38.53 52.69
N LEU A 237 -30.82 -38.78 51.39
CA LEU A 237 -31.38 -40.02 50.82
C LEU A 237 -30.53 -41.25 51.22
N THR A 238 -29.20 -41.13 51.25
CA THR A 238 -28.31 -42.21 51.72
C THR A 238 -28.53 -42.50 53.21
N GLN A 239 -28.66 -41.47 54.06
CA GLN A 239 -28.95 -41.64 55.49
C GLN A 239 -30.29 -42.35 55.73
N LEU A 240 -31.34 -42.01 54.98
CA LEU A 240 -32.65 -42.68 55.07
C LEU A 240 -32.61 -44.13 54.57
N THR A 241 -31.68 -44.47 53.68
CA THR A 241 -31.51 -45.84 53.13
C THR A 241 -30.82 -46.79 54.11
N VAL A 242 -30.04 -46.26 55.07
CA VAL A 242 -29.31 -47.05 56.09
C VAL A 242 -30.15 -47.31 57.35
N GLY A 243 -31.26 -46.60 57.53
CA GLY A 243 -32.01 -46.54 58.80
C GLY A 243 -33.11 -47.59 59.03
N CYS A 244 -33.24 -48.64 58.21
CA CYS A 244 -34.38 -49.57 58.29
C CYS A 244 -33.94 -51.05 58.34
N GLY A 245 -33.73 -51.57 59.55
CA GLY A 245 -33.56 -53.00 59.82
C GLY A 245 -34.86 -53.61 60.36
N VAL A 246 -35.32 -54.72 59.78
CA VAL A 246 -36.57 -55.39 60.15
C VAL A 246 -36.35 -56.33 61.35
N THR A 247 -37.30 -56.33 62.29
CA THR A 247 -37.38 -57.33 63.37
C THR A 247 -38.63 -58.19 63.21
N GLU A 248 -38.45 -59.45 62.83
CA GLU A 248 -39.44 -60.52 63.03
C GLU A 248 -38.86 -61.53 64.03
N GLU A 249 -39.65 -61.93 65.02
CA GLU A 249 -39.30 -62.99 65.99
C GLU A 249 -40.51 -63.91 66.18
N SER A 250 -40.28 -65.19 66.50
CA SER A 250 -41.25 -66.26 66.24
C SER A 250 -41.31 -67.33 67.33
N ALA A 251 -42.51 -67.93 67.43
CA ALA A 251 -42.76 -69.30 67.87
C ALA A 251 -42.70 -69.70 69.37
N GLN A 252 -43.89 -70.07 69.87
CA GLN A 252 -44.24 -71.42 70.41
C GLN A 252 -44.43 -71.69 71.93
N ARG A 253 -45.57 -72.39 72.18
CA ARG A 253 -45.87 -73.46 73.17
C ARG A 253 -45.81 -73.21 74.68
N SER A 254 -46.90 -73.56 75.36
CA SER A 254 -46.98 -74.81 76.17
C SER A 254 -48.43 -75.19 76.52
N GLU A 255 -48.62 -76.40 77.03
CA GLU A 255 -49.90 -77.05 77.39
C GLU A 255 -50.07 -77.16 78.92
N VAL A 256 -51.28 -77.50 79.42
CA VAL A 256 -51.57 -78.53 80.48
C VAL A 256 -53.08 -78.55 80.84
N THR A 257 -53.55 -79.69 81.36
CA THR A 257 -54.96 -80.05 81.62
C THR A 257 -55.43 -79.88 83.08
N GLY A 258 -56.75 -79.81 83.33
CA GLY A 258 -57.34 -79.80 84.68
C GLY A 258 -58.87 -79.93 84.78
N HIS A 259 -59.32 -80.86 85.64
CA HIS A 259 -60.70 -81.17 86.11
C HIS A 259 -61.40 -80.04 86.92
N SER A 260 -62.71 -80.04 87.25
CA SER A 260 -63.92 -80.78 86.82
C SER A 260 -65.19 -80.03 87.36
N ASP A 261 -66.38 -80.54 87.10
CA ASP A 261 -67.72 -79.93 87.28
C ASP A 261 -68.08 -79.31 88.65
N SER A 262 -68.67 -78.11 88.60
CA SER A 262 -69.69 -77.67 89.55
C SER A 262 -70.91 -77.08 88.83
N SER A 263 -71.98 -77.88 88.82
CA SER A 263 -73.38 -77.62 88.41
C SER A 263 -73.71 -76.29 87.69
N HIS A 264 -73.67 -76.34 86.35
CA HIS A 264 -74.50 -75.59 85.37
C HIS A 264 -74.51 -74.05 85.34
N LEU A 265 -74.52 -73.35 86.48
CA LEU A 265 -74.68 -71.89 86.55
C LEU A 265 -73.36 -71.16 86.27
N ALA A 266 -72.27 -71.64 86.87
CA ALA A 266 -70.91 -71.16 86.55
C ALA A 266 -70.58 -71.36 85.06
N LYS A 267 -70.99 -72.47 84.46
CA LYS A 267 -70.83 -72.73 83.01
C LYS A 267 -71.55 -71.70 82.14
N LEU A 268 -72.72 -71.20 82.56
CA LEU A 268 -73.44 -70.13 81.87
C LEU A 268 -72.73 -68.78 82.03
N THR A 269 -72.23 -68.45 83.22
CA THR A 269 -71.43 -67.23 83.45
C THR A 269 -70.12 -67.25 82.65
N GLU A 270 -69.41 -68.38 82.65
CA GLU A 270 -68.17 -68.59 81.89
C GLU A 270 -68.41 -68.58 80.38
N GLN A 271 -69.49 -69.21 79.88
CA GLN A 271 -69.88 -69.11 78.48
C GLN A 271 -70.25 -67.69 78.07
N LEU A 272 -70.92 -66.92 78.93
CA LEU A 272 -71.24 -65.50 78.71
C LEU A 272 -69.97 -64.64 78.71
N GLN A 273 -69.06 -64.85 79.67
CA GLN A 273 -67.82 -64.09 79.81
C GLN A 273 -66.83 -64.42 78.68
N ALA A 274 -66.77 -65.68 78.25
CA ALA A 274 -66.06 -66.11 77.04
C ALA A 274 -66.74 -65.60 75.76
N ALA A 275 -68.07 -65.46 75.72
CA ALA A 275 -68.77 -64.82 74.60
C ALA A 275 -68.48 -63.32 74.53
N GLN A 276 -68.44 -62.63 75.67
CA GLN A 276 -68.02 -61.22 75.77
C GLN A 276 -66.54 -61.03 75.42
N GLY A 277 -65.66 -61.96 75.82
CA GLY A 277 -64.26 -62.00 75.39
C GLY A 277 -64.13 -62.15 73.88
N ARG A 278 -64.79 -63.17 73.30
CA ARG A 278 -64.89 -63.34 71.83
C ARG A 278 -65.49 -62.11 71.14
N TYR A 279 -66.46 -61.43 71.73
CA TYR A 279 -67.07 -60.22 71.16
C TYR A 279 -66.09 -59.03 71.16
N LYS A 280 -65.31 -58.84 72.24
CA LYS A 280 -64.22 -57.85 72.28
C LYS A 280 -63.13 -58.17 71.27
N GLU A 281 -62.66 -59.42 71.21
CA GLU A 281 -61.72 -59.87 70.19
C GLU A 281 -62.24 -59.63 68.77
N LEU A 282 -63.52 -59.90 68.50
CA LEU A 282 -64.14 -59.66 67.19
C LEU A 282 -64.27 -58.18 66.87
N GLN A 283 -64.54 -57.32 67.86
CA GLN A 283 -64.52 -55.87 67.70
C GLN A 283 -63.10 -55.36 67.42
N GLU A 284 -62.09 -55.83 68.15
CA GLU A 284 -60.69 -55.48 67.93
C GLU A 284 -60.17 -56.00 66.57
N LYS A 285 -60.62 -57.18 66.13
CA LYS A 285 -60.37 -57.72 64.78
C LYS A 285 -61.09 -56.88 63.71
N LEU A 286 -62.32 -56.40 63.96
CA LEU A 286 -63.03 -55.51 63.05
C LEU A 286 -62.33 -54.14 62.93
N ASP A 287 -62.00 -53.51 64.05
CA ASP A 287 -61.29 -52.23 64.13
C ASP A 287 -59.91 -52.30 63.46
N SER A 288 -59.17 -53.40 63.64
CA SER A 288 -57.86 -53.61 63.00
C SER A 288 -57.98 -53.93 61.51
N LEU A 289 -59.00 -54.69 61.08
CA LEU A 289 -59.33 -54.86 59.65
C LEU A 289 -59.76 -53.53 59.00
N GLN A 290 -60.50 -52.67 59.70
CA GLN A 290 -60.91 -51.36 59.22
C GLN A 290 -59.72 -50.40 59.10
N LYS A 291 -58.82 -50.37 60.10
CA LYS A 291 -57.54 -49.64 60.04
C LYS A 291 -56.66 -50.15 58.89
N SER A 292 -56.56 -51.48 58.73
CA SER A 292 -55.87 -52.15 57.61
C SER A 292 -56.46 -51.76 56.26
N SER A 293 -57.79 -51.63 56.14
CA SER A 293 -58.41 -51.16 54.89
C SER A 293 -58.07 -49.71 54.60
N VAL A 294 -58.29 -48.79 55.53
CA VAL A 294 -57.93 -47.38 55.34
C VAL A 294 -56.43 -47.21 55.03
N GLN A 295 -55.57 -48.07 55.56
CA GLN A 295 -54.14 -48.09 55.23
C GLN A 295 -53.87 -48.63 53.82
N ARG A 296 -54.53 -49.72 53.38
CA ARG A 296 -54.49 -50.19 51.99
C ARG A 296 -54.97 -49.10 51.01
N ASP A 297 -56.11 -48.50 51.28
CA ASP A 297 -56.73 -47.48 50.42
C ASP A 297 -55.79 -46.26 50.26
N ARG A 298 -55.10 -45.86 51.34
CA ARG A 298 -54.03 -44.84 51.31
C ARG A 298 -52.81 -45.28 50.48
N THR A 299 -52.34 -46.52 50.61
CA THR A 299 -51.21 -47.03 49.81
C THR A 299 -51.58 -47.16 48.32
N GLU A 300 -52.82 -47.54 48.00
CA GLU A 300 -53.32 -47.62 46.62
C GLU A 300 -53.45 -46.23 45.98
N ALA A 301 -53.92 -45.24 46.73
CA ALA A 301 -53.94 -43.85 46.27
C ALA A 301 -52.52 -43.30 46.02
N LEU A 302 -51.55 -43.62 46.90
CA LEU A 302 -50.14 -43.30 46.71
C LEU A 302 -49.52 -43.99 45.48
N LEU A 303 -49.81 -45.27 45.26
CA LEU A 303 -49.39 -46.00 44.06
C LEU A 303 -49.97 -45.34 42.79
N LYS A 304 -51.27 -45.05 42.76
CA LYS A 304 -51.94 -44.36 41.64
C LYS A 304 -51.43 -42.94 41.41
N GLN A 305 -50.86 -42.28 42.42
CA GLN A 305 -50.12 -41.03 42.23
C GLN A 305 -48.74 -41.30 41.59
N LYS A 306 -47.97 -42.26 42.09
CA LYS A 306 -46.64 -42.61 41.57
C LYS A 306 -46.67 -43.17 40.15
N GLU A 307 -47.73 -43.89 39.77
CA GLU A 307 -48.00 -44.29 38.39
C GLU A 307 -48.17 -43.07 37.47
N LYS A 308 -48.96 -42.07 37.88
CA LYS A 308 -49.15 -40.83 37.11
C LYS A 308 -47.85 -40.03 36.99
N GLU A 309 -47.08 -39.92 38.08
CA GLU A 309 -45.76 -39.28 38.06
C GLU A 309 -44.80 -40.02 37.11
N CYS A 310 -44.76 -41.36 37.13
CA CYS A 310 -43.93 -42.18 36.25
C CYS A 310 -44.32 -42.05 34.76
N VAL A 311 -45.63 -42.03 34.46
CA VAL A 311 -46.15 -41.79 33.11
C VAL A 311 -45.81 -40.37 32.63
N GLN A 312 -45.86 -39.36 33.50
CA GLN A 312 -45.48 -38.00 33.14
C GLN A 312 -43.98 -37.89 32.87
N LEU A 313 -43.13 -38.40 33.77
CA LEU A 313 -41.68 -38.45 33.58
C LEU A 313 -41.31 -39.16 32.27
N THR A 314 -42.00 -40.25 31.93
CA THR A 314 -41.78 -40.96 30.66
C THR A 314 -42.01 -40.03 29.46
N LYS A 315 -43.16 -39.34 29.40
CA LYS A 315 -43.47 -38.35 28.34
C LYS A 315 -42.45 -37.21 28.31
N ASP A 316 -42.02 -36.71 29.46
CA ASP A 316 -41.04 -35.63 29.55
C ASP A 316 -39.67 -36.09 29.00
N THR A 317 -39.24 -37.33 29.28
CA THR A 317 -38.01 -37.89 28.67
C THR A 317 -38.15 -38.10 27.16
N GLU A 318 -39.34 -38.41 26.65
CA GLU A 318 -39.60 -38.55 25.22
C GLU A 318 -39.62 -37.19 24.51
N ALA A 319 -40.23 -36.17 25.11
CA ALA A 319 -40.22 -34.80 24.62
C ALA A 319 -38.79 -34.22 24.58
N LEU A 320 -38.01 -34.41 25.65
CA LEU A 320 -36.59 -34.03 25.69
C LEU A 320 -35.76 -34.79 24.64
N ARG A 321 -36.01 -36.10 24.46
CA ARG A 321 -35.36 -36.91 23.41
C ARG A 321 -35.72 -36.44 22.00
N ALA A 322 -36.93 -35.93 21.78
CA ALA A 322 -37.35 -35.33 20.52
C ALA A 322 -36.67 -33.96 20.28
N GLN A 323 -36.63 -33.09 21.29
CA GLN A 323 -35.92 -31.80 21.22
C GLN A 323 -34.42 -31.98 20.92
N VAL A 324 -33.74 -32.89 21.63
CA VAL A 324 -32.32 -33.20 21.37
C VAL A 324 -32.12 -33.71 19.94
N LYS A 325 -33.04 -34.51 19.39
CA LYS A 325 -32.96 -34.94 17.98
C LYS A 325 -33.16 -33.78 16.99
N SER A 326 -34.08 -32.84 17.26
CA SER A 326 -34.26 -31.63 16.44
C SER A 326 -32.98 -30.80 16.41
N LEU A 327 -32.45 -30.46 17.60
CA LEU A 327 -31.26 -29.63 17.74
C LEU A 327 -30.02 -30.27 17.10
N LEU A 328 -29.88 -31.61 17.13
CA LEU A 328 -28.82 -32.32 16.41
C LEU A 328 -28.99 -32.25 14.89
N GLY A 329 -30.22 -32.33 14.38
CA GLY A 329 -30.51 -32.13 12.95
C GLY A 329 -30.20 -30.70 12.51
N GLU A 330 -30.69 -29.71 13.25
CA GLU A 330 -30.42 -28.28 13.01
C GLU A 330 -28.91 -27.98 13.06
N LEU A 331 -28.16 -28.57 14.00
CA LEU A 331 -26.71 -28.46 14.08
C LEU A 331 -26.03 -29.06 12.84
N GLN A 332 -26.47 -30.24 12.38
CA GLN A 332 -25.92 -30.92 11.21
C GLN A 332 -26.24 -30.17 9.90
N GLU A 333 -27.42 -29.57 9.78
CA GLU A 333 -27.78 -28.67 8.67
C GLU A 333 -26.93 -27.41 8.66
N ARG A 334 -26.73 -26.77 9.83
CA ARG A 334 -25.86 -25.59 9.98
C ARG A 334 -24.40 -25.91 9.63
N GLN A 335 -23.89 -27.05 10.08
CA GLN A 335 -22.56 -27.55 9.72
C GLN A 335 -22.44 -27.79 8.20
N THR A 336 -23.43 -28.45 7.60
CA THR A 336 -23.46 -28.70 6.14
C THR A 336 -23.55 -27.41 5.33
N CYS A 337 -24.19 -26.37 5.87
CA CYS A 337 -24.26 -25.03 5.26
C CYS A 337 -22.92 -24.29 5.38
N LEU A 338 -22.28 -24.33 6.55
CA LEU A 338 -20.96 -23.75 6.79
C LEU A 338 -19.91 -24.38 5.86
N GLU A 339 -19.85 -25.71 5.76
CA GLU A 339 -18.92 -26.41 4.86
C GLU A 339 -19.11 -26.08 3.37
N LYS A 340 -20.32 -25.67 2.94
CA LYS A 340 -20.55 -25.19 1.57
C LYS A 340 -19.99 -23.78 1.41
N SER A 341 -20.29 -22.89 2.36
CA SER A 341 -19.79 -21.52 2.37
C SER A 341 -18.26 -21.45 2.45
N GLU A 342 -17.62 -22.35 3.19
CA GLU A 342 -16.16 -22.47 3.23
C GLU A 342 -15.56 -22.93 1.89
N LYS A 343 -16.20 -23.87 1.19
CA LYS A 343 -15.78 -24.31 -0.15
C LYS A 343 -15.98 -23.23 -1.21
N GLU A 344 -17.08 -22.48 -1.13
CA GLU A 344 -17.35 -21.31 -1.97
C GLU A 344 -16.32 -20.19 -1.71
N LYS A 345 -16.00 -19.93 -0.43
CA LYS A 345 -14.93 -19.01 -0.03
C LYS A 345 -13.58 -19.42 -0.61
N GLN A 346 -13.17 -20.68 -0.44
CA GLN A 346 -11.90 -21.20 -0.98
C GLN A 346 -11.82 -21.00 -2.51
N GLN A 347 -12.89 -21.36 -3.25
CA GLN A 347 -12.94 -21.12 -4.70
C GLN A 347 -12.89 -19.65 -5.09
N LEU A 348 -13.36 -18.72 -4.24
CA LEU A 348 -13.26 -17.29 -4.47
C LEU A 348 -11.84 -16.76 -4.15
N GLU A 349 -11.19 -17.29 -3.11
CA GLU A 349 -9.80 -16.98 -2.76
C GLU A 349 -8.82 -17.48 -3.84
N GLU A 350 -9.01 -18.69 -4.37
CA GLU A 350 -8.26 -19.22 -5.53
C GLU A 350 -8.43 -18.35 -6.78
N LYS A 351 -9.68 -17.97 -7.12
CA LYS A 351 -9.98 -17.08 -8.25
C LYS A 351 -9.37 -15.69 -8.04
N LEU A 352 -9.39 -15.17 -6.81
CA LEU A 352 -8.78 -13.89 -6.47
C LEU A 352 -7.26 -13.95 -6.68
N SER A 353 -6.57 -14.96 -6.13
CA SER A 353 -5.12 -15.16 -6.35
C SER A 353 -4.80 -15.23 -7.83
N SER A 354 -5.47 -16.11 -8.59
CA SER A 354 -5.26 -16.26 -10.03
C SER A 354 -5.44 -14.94 -10.80
N LYS A 355 -6.38 -14.08 -10.39
CA LYS A 355 -6.57 -12.75 -10.99
C LYS A 355 -5.51 -11.74 -10.53
N THR A 356 -5.07 -11.76 -9.28
CA THR A 356 -3.94 -10.96 -8.79
C THR A 356 -2.65 -11.33 -9.53
N ASP A 357 -2.35 -12.61 -9.68
CA ASP A 357 -1.18 -13.12 -10.40
C ASP A 357 -1.22 -12.70 -11.89
N SER A 358 -2.40 -12.83 -12.53
CA SER A 358 -2.63 -12.36 -13.91
C SER A 358 -2.40 -10.86 -14.07
N LEU A 359 -2.89 -10.04 -13.12
CA LEU A 359 -2.72 -8.59 -13.14
C LEU A 359 -1.24 -8.21 -12.97
N GLN A 360 -0.52 -8.83 -12.03
CA GLN A 360 0.91 -8.56 -11.86
C GLN A 360 1.74 -8.94 -13.10
N CYS A 361 1.34 -9.96 -13.86
CA CYS A 361 1.98 -10.27 -15.15
C CYS A 361 1.73 -9.18 -16.19
N LEU A 362 0.48 -8.72 -16.34
CA LEU A 362 0.13 -7.62 -17.25
C LEU A 362 0.81 -6.30 -16.86
N GLU A 363 0.98 -6.02 -15.56
CA GLU A 363 1.74 -4.87 -15.05
C GLU A 363 3.22 -4.94 -15.44
N ARG A 364 3.85 -6.11 -15.33
CA ARG A 364 5.24 -6.34 -15.75
C ARG A 364 5.40 -6.19 -17.27
N GLU A 365 4.47 -6.72 -18.05
CA GLU A 365 4.44 -6.58 -19.51
C GLU A 365 4.28 -5.11 -19.94
N MET A 366 3.32 -4.39 -19.35
CA MET A 366 3.15 -2.94 -19.56
C MET A 366 4.41 -2.14 -19.22
N GLU A 367 5.09 -2.48 -18.13
CA GLU A 367 6.32 -1.81 -17.70
C GLU A 367 7.52 -2.15 -18.62
N GLN A 368 7.60 -3.37 -19.16
CA GLN A 368 8.55 -3.75 -20.19
C GLN A 368 8.29 -3.00 -21.50
N VAL A 369 7.02 -2.89 -21.91
CA VAL A 369 6.59 -2.16 -23.12
C VAL A 369 6.86 -0.66 -22.99
N LYS A 370 6.67 -0.04 -21.82
CA LYS A 370 7.10 1.35 -21.58
C LYS A 370 8.62 1.54 -21.79
N LYS A 371 9.44 0.63 -21.26
CA LYS A 371 10.91 0.68 -21.39
C LYS A 371 11.38 0.47 -22.84
N GLN A 372 10.69 -0.38 -23.60
CA GLN A 372 10.93 -0.50 -25.04
C GLN A 372 10.56 0.77 -25.80
N HIS A 373 9.43 1.41 -25.45
CA HIS A 373 9.03 2.69 -26.03
C HIS A 373 9.99 3.84 -25.68
N SER A 374 10.47 3.96 -24.44
CA SER A 374 11.41 5.02 -24.07
C SER A 374 12.72 4.91 -24.86
N VAL A 375 13.33 3.72 -24.89
CA VAL A 375 14.54 3.46 -25.70
C VAL A 375 14.31 3.72 -27.20
N THR A 376 13.09 3.49 -27.69
CA THR A 376 12.73 3.81 -29.09
C THR A 376 12.61 5.33 -29.31
N VAL A 377 12.03 6.07 -28.37
CA VAL A 377 11.96 7.54 -28.40
C VAL A 377 13.35 8.15 -28.30
N ASP A 378 14.19 7.71 -27.36
CA ASP A 378 15.57 8.18 -27.19
C ASP A 378 16.40 7.99 -28.48
N LYS A 379 16.25 6.83 -29.13
CA LYS A 379 16.87 6.53 -30.42
C LYS A 379 16.38 7.48 -31.53
N LEU A 380 15.08 7.79 -31.60
CA LEU A 380 14.51 8.71 -32.60
C LEU A 380 14.91 10.18 -32.34
N LEU A 381 15.02 10.58 -31.07
CA LEU A 381 15.52 11.90 -30.68
C LEU A 381 16.99 12.05 -31.09
N LEU A 382 17.84 11.05 -30.82
CA LEU A 382 19.24 11.04 -31.24
C LEU A 382 19.39 11.07 -32.77
N GLN A 383 18.55 10.32 -33.50
CA GLN A 383 18.53 10.37 -34.97
C GLN A 383 18.13 11.76 -35.50
N THR A 384 17.12 12.40 -34.90
CA THR A 384 16.73 13.79 -35.21
C THR A 384 17.89 14.76 -34.93
N GLN A 385 18.54 14.64 -33.77
CA GLN A 385 19.68 15.49 -33.40
C GLN A 385 20.88 15.34 -34.36
N HIS A 386 21.17 14.12 -34.81
CA HIS A 386 22.19 13.87 -35.83
C HIS A 386 21.84 14.52 -37.17
N LEU A 387 20.60 14.38 -37.65
CA LEU A 387 20.13 14.99 -38.90
C LEU A 387 20.13 16.52 -38.83
N ASP A 388 19.66 17.10 -37.72
CA ASP A 388 19.72 18.55 -37.48
C ASP A 388 21.16 19.08 -37.47
N THR A 389 22.11 18.29 -36.94
CA THR A 389 23.53 18.66 -36.91
C THR A 389 24.14 18.60 -38.31
N ALA A 390 23.80 17.57 -39.11
CA ALA A 390 24.18 17.50 -40.52
C ALA A 390 23.61 18.68 -41.32
N LEU A 391 22.31 18.99 -41.18
CA LEU A 391 21.65 20.12 -41.85
C LEU A 391 22.22 21.49 -41.43
N LYS A 392 22.63 21.66 -40.17
CA LYS A 392 23.35 22.87 -39.71
C LYS A 392 24.71 22.99 -40.41
N ASN A 393 25.46 21.90 -40.52
CA ASN A 393 26.76 21.88 -41.21
C ASN A 393 26.61 22.15 -42.72
N GLU A 394 25.64 21.53 -43.39
CA GLU A 394 25.34 21.79 -44.81
C GLU A 394 24.96 23.26 -45.05
N ARG A 395 24.15 23.87 -44.17
CA ARG A 395 23.81 25.31 -44.24
C ARG A 395 25.05 26.19 -44.11
N LEU A 396 26.00 25.85 -43.22
CA LEU A 396 27.27 26.57 -43.10
C LEU A 396 28.12 26.44 -44.36
N VAL A 397 28.24 25.24 -44.93
CA VAL A 397 28.96 25.01 -46.20
C VAL A 397 28.32 25.80 -47.35
N LEU A 398 26.99 25.80 -47.47
CA LEU A 398 26.27 26.58 -48.49
C LEU A 398 26.48 28.10 -48.34
N VAL A 399 26.59 28.61 -47.11
CA VAL A 399 26.95 30.03 -46.86
C VAL A 399 28.40 30.32 -47.28
N GLU A 400 29.32 29.38 -47.03
CA GLU A 400 30.73 29.51 -47.41
C GLU A 400 30.91 29.48 -48.94
N GLU A 401 30.31 28.51 -49.63
CA GLU A 401 30.35 28.44 -51.09
C GLU A 401 29.65 29.64 -51.75
N ARG A 402 28.57 30.16 -51.17
CA ARG A 402 27.95 31.42 -51.62
C ARG A 402 28.88 32.61 -51.45
N ARG A 403 29.69 32.66 -50.39
CA ARG A 403 30.71 33.71 -50.18
C ARG A 403 31.83 33.60 -51.22
N LYS A 404 32.37 32.39 -51.44
CA LYS A 404 33.38 32.11 -52.47
C LYS A 404 32.89 32.49 -53.87
N LEU A 405 31.65 32.15 -54.21
CA LEU A 405 31.04 32.52 -55.48
C LEU A 405 30.92 34.05 -55.64
N ALA A 406 30.49 34.76 -54.60
CA ALA A 406 30.41 36.23 -54.63
C ALA A 406 31.81 36.88 -54.75
N GLN A 407 32.83 36.34 -54.08
CA GLN A 407 34.22 36.77 -54.23
C GLN A 407 34.74 36.54 -55.65
N LEU A 408 34.45 35.37 -56.25
CA LEU A 408 34.85 35.04 -57.62
C LEU A 408 34.14 35.94 -58.66
N GLN A 409 32.85 36.22 -58.46
CA GLN A 409 32.09 37.17 -59.27
C GLN A 409 32.69 38.58 -59.19
N HIS A 410 33.01 39.06 -57.98
CA HIS A 410 33.66 40.35 -57.80
C HIS A 410 35.05 40.42 -58.45
N ALA A 411 35.88 39.38 -58.28
CA ALA A 411 37.20 39.29 -58.90
C ALA A 411 37.10 39.28 -60.44
N TYR A 412 36.13 38.56 -61.02
CA TYR A 412 35.87 38.59 -62.45
C TYR A 412 35.42 39.98 -62.93
N THR A 413 34.54 40.66 -62.18
CA THR A 413 34.15 42.05 -62.49
C THR A 413 35.34 43.01 -62.46
N CYS A 414 36.25 42.88 -61.49
CA CYS A 414 37.47 43.69 -61.42
C CYS A 414 38.39 43.41 -62.59
N LEU A 415 38.68 42.13 -62.90
CA LEU A 415 39.52 41.75 -64.05
C LEU A 415 38.94 42.24 -65.39
N PHE A 416 37.60 42.24 -65.53
CA PHE A 416 36.94 42.81 -66.70
C PHE A 416 37.16 44.34 -66.76
N GLN A 417 36.97 45.07 -65.65
CA GLN A 417 37.23 46.51 -65.57
C GLN A 417 38.69 46.87 -65.81
N ASP A 418 39.64 46.07 -65.30
CA ASP A 418 41.08 46.23 -65.51
C ASP A 418 41.47 45.99 -66.98
N TYR A 419 40.89 44.96 -67.63
CA TYR A 419 41.10 44.71 -69.06
C TYR A 419 40.55 45.85 -69.92
N ASP A 420 39.33 46.31 -69.62
CA ASP A 420 38.67 47.42 -70.32
C ASP A 420 39.45 48.74 -70.12
N SER A 421 39.99 48.95 -68.92
CA SER A 421 40.84 50.10 -68.58
C SER A 421 42.22 50.01 -69.22
N LYS A 422 42.81 48.81 -69.33
CA LYS A 422 44.06 48.56 -70.04
C LYS A 422 43.90 48.78 -71.54
N LEU A 423 42.79 48.35 -72.15
CA LEU A 423 42.51 48.59 -73.56
C LEU A 423 42.38 50.10 -73.85
N LYS A 424 41.70 50.83 -72.95
CA LYS A 424 41.60 52.31 -73.02
C LYS A 424 42.96 52.98 -72.82
N SER A 425 43.74 52.55 -71.82
CA SER A 425 45.06 53.15 -71.52
C SER A 425 46.12 52.81 -72.55
N GLU A 426 46.08 51.63 -73.19
CA GLU A 426 46.97 51.27 -74.30
C GLU A 426 46.68 52.14 -75.54
N ASN A 427 45.40 52.38 -75.83
CA ASN A 427 44.99 53.30 -76.90
C ASN A 427 45.37 54.77 -76.58
N GLN A 428 45.37 55.18 -75.32
CA GLN A 428 45.82 56.51 -74.89
C GLN A 428 47.36 56.63 -74.82
N ALA A 429 48.08 55.57 -74.46
CA ALA A 429 49.55 55.52 -74.45
C ALA A 429 50.11 55.54 -75.88
N LYS A 430 49.42 54.91 -76.84
CA LYS A 430 49.68 55.07 -78.28
C LYS A 430 49.46 56.52 -78.78
N GLN A 431 48.80 57.38 -78.00
CA GLN A 431 48.63 58.82 -78.26
C GLN A 431 49.52 59.71 -77.39
N ARG A 432 50.13 59.18 -76.32
CA ARG A 432 51.03 59.89 -75.39
C ARG A 432 52.17 58.96 -74.94
N GLY A 433 53.21 58.90 -75.77
CA GLY A 433 54.45 58.21 -75.42
C GLY A 433 55.33 59.08 -74.52
N GLY A 434 55.70 58.56 -73.34
CA GLY A 434 56.72 59.14 -72.46
C GLY A 434 56.20 59.56 -71.08
N ASP A 435 56.32 58.67 -70.09
CA ASP A 435 56.46 59.01 -68.67
C ASP A 435 56.94 57.79 -67.84
N ALA A 436 58.05 57.17 -68.27
CA ALA A 436 58.55 55.93 -67.67
C ALA A 436 59.18 56.12 -66.27
N GLU A 437 59.75 57.30 -66.01
CA GLU A 437 60.55 57.58 -64.81
C GLU A 437 59.69 57.83 -63.57
N GLY A 438 58.56 58.54 -63.72
CA GLY A 438 57.55 58.68 -62.67
C GLY A 438 56.91 57.35 -62.28
N LEU A 439 56.73 56.44 -63.24
CA LEU A 439 56.25 55.08 -62.97
C LEU A 439 57.28 54.23 -62.21
N ALA A 440 58.57 54.35 -62.55
CA ALA A 440 59.65 53.66 -61.83
C ALA A 440 59.74 54.10 -60.36
N ASN A 441 59.70 55.40 -60.08
CA ASN A 441 59.72 55.91 -58.71
C ASN A 441 58.51 55.42 -57.89
N ARG A 442 57.30 55.48 -58.48
CA ARG A 442 56.07 54.99 -57.83
C ARG A 442 56.06 53.48 -57.58
N LEU A 443 56.76 52.72 -58.43
CA LEU A 443 56.95 51.27 -58.23
C LEU A 443 57.87 51.00 -57.03
N VAL A 444 59.00 51.71 -56.89
CA VAL A 444 59.90 51.60 -55.72
C VAL A 444 59.21 52.01 -54.41
N GLU A 445 58.32 53.01 -54.45
CA GLU A 445 57.47 53.38 -53.30
C GLU A 445 56.47 52.26 -52.94
N ALA A 446 55.85 51.63 -53.94
CA ALA A 446 54.94 50.50 -53.73
C ALA A 446 55.67 49.27 -53.17
N GLU A 447 56.88 48.96 -53.64
CA GLU A 447 57.73 47.88 -53.12
C GLU A 447 58.08 48.10 -51.65
N ARG A 448 58.47 49.34 -51.26
CA ARG A 448 58.70 49.70 -49.85
C ARG A 448 57.44 49.56 -49.00
N ALA A 449 56.29 49.98 -49.50
CA ALA A 449 55.01 49.83 -48.81
C ALA A 449 54.57 48.37 -48.67
N LEU A 450 54.92 47.50 -49.63
CA LEU A 450 54.72 46.05 -49.54
C LEU A 450 55.66 45.40 -48.53
N ALA A 451 56.94 45.81 -48.49
CA ALA A 451 57.90 45.31 -47.49
C ALA A 451 57.45 45.62 -46.05
N LEU A 452 56.99 46.85 -45.77
CA LEU A 452 56.46 47.24 -44.46
C LEU A 452 55.17 46.47 -44.09
N LYS A 453 54.30 46.19 -45.07
CA LYS A 453 53.13 45.33 -44.86
C LYS A 453 53.51 43.88 -44.59
N GLN A 454 54.55 43.37 -45.24
CA GLN A 454 55.06 42.01 -45.02
C GLN A 454 55.64 41.87 -43.60
N GLU A 455 56.46 42.83 -43.17
CA GLU A 455 56.98 42.90 -41.80
C GLU A 455 55.85 42.90 -40.74
N HIS A 456 54.78 43.67 -40.98
CA HIS A 456 53.61 43.69 -40.10
C HIS A 456 52.81 42.37 -40.13
N ILE A 457 52.67 41.74 -41.29
CA ILE A 457 52.07 40.40 -41.43
C ILE A 457 52.88 39.36 -40.65
N ASP A 458 54.21 39.42 -40.69
CA ASP A 458 55.06 38.45 -40.02
C ASP A 458 55.09 38.65 -38.50
N LYS A 459 55.01 39.89 -38.01
CA LYS A 459 54.73 40.20 -36.59
C LYS A 459 53.38 39.64 -36.13
N LEU A 460 52.32 39.84 -36.90
CA LEU A 460 50.99 39.29 -36.59
C LEU A 460 50.97 37.74 -36.60
N LYS A 461 51.79 37.08 -37.43
CA LYS A 461 51.99 35.62 -37.36
C LYS A 461 52.69 35.20 -36.07
N GLU A 462 53.72 35.94 -35.65
CA GLU A 462 54.43 35.66 -34.39
C GLU A 462 53.49 35.80 -33.18
N GLU A 463 52.71 36.89 -33.12
CA GLU A 463 51.67 37.09 -32.09
C GLU A 463 50.63 35.96 -32.10
N VAL A 464 50.18 35.52 -33.28
CA VAL A 464 49.25 34.38 -33.41
C VAL A 464 49.88 33.07 -32.91
N GLU A 465 51.17 32.82 -33.15
CA GLU A 465 51.84 31.60 -32.67
C GLU A 465 52.06 31.62 -31.15
N GLN A 466 52.43 32.79 -30.59
CA GLN A 466 52.49 33.00 -29.13
C GLN A 466 51.11 32.79 -28.48
N LEU A 467 50.05 33.32 -29.10
CA LEU A 467 48.67 33.14 -28.62
C LEU A 467 48.21 31.67 -28.70
N LYS A 468 48.55 30.91 -29.75
CA LYS A 468 48.29 29.44 -29.79
C LYS A 468 48.96 28.72 -28.63
N GLY A 469 50.25 28.97 -28.38
CA GLY A 469 50.97 28.36 -27.26
C GLY A 469 50.34 28.68 -25.90
N SER A 470 49.77 29.88 -25.73
CA SER A 470 48.98 30.20 -24.54
C SER A 470 47.63 29.45 -24.49
N LEU A 471 46.95 29.31 -25.64
CA LEU A 471 45.66 28.65 -25.78
C LEU A 471 45.75 27.13 -25.49
N GLU A 472 46.86 26.49 -25.84
CA GLU A 472 47.12 25.07 -25.54
C GLU A 472 47.14 24.76 -24.03
N THR A 473 47.39 25.76 -23.18
CA THR A 473 47.30 25.60 -21.71
C THR A 473 45.85 25.53 -21.21
N VAL A 474 44.89 26.11 -21.93
CA VAL A 474 43.50 26.25 -21.47
C VAL A 474 42.79 24.89 -21.35
N PRO A 475 42.90 23.95 -22.32
CA PRO A 475 42.39 22.59 -22.16
C PRO A 475 42.98 21.86 -20.94
N VAL A 476 44.28 22.04 -20.65
CA VAL A 476 44.96 21.38 -19.53
C VAL A 476 44.42 21.91 -18.19
N LEU A 477 44.32 23.23 -18.05
CA LEU A 477 43.75 23.86 -16.85
C LEU A 477 42.25 23.53 -16.67
N THR A 478 41.51 23.41 -17.77
CA THR A 478 40.09 22.99 -17.76
C THR A 478 39.96 21.54 -17.29
N ALA A 479 40.79 20.63 -17.81
CA ALA A 479 40.80 19.23 -17.38
C ALA A 479 41.21 19.10 -15.90
N GLN A 480 42.20 19.86 -15.45
CA GLN A 480 42.61 19.90 -14.04
C GLN A 480 41.48 20.41 -13.12
N ALA A 481 40.75 21.46 -13.53
CA ALA A 481 39.61 21.97 -12.78
C ALA A 481 38.44 20.96 -12.70
N GLU A 482 38.15 20.24 -13.79
CA GLU A 482 37.14 19.18 -13.81
C GLU A 482 37.56 17.96 -12.98
N ILE A 483 38.83 17.55 -12.99
CA ILE A 483 39.35 16.48 -12.12
C ILE A 483 39.14 16.87 -10.64
N TYR A 484 39.61 18.04 -10.21
CA TYR A 484 39.40 18.48 -8.82
C TYR A 484 37.91 18.58 -8.44
N LYS A 485 37.05 19.05 -9.36
CA LYS A 485 35.60 19.08 -9.17
C LYS A 485 35.01 17.68 -8.97
N MET A 486 35.48 16.68 -9.72
CA MET A 486 35.07 15.28 -9.53
C MET A 486 35.59 14.71 -8.20
N ASP A 487 36.84 14.98 -7.83
CA ASP A 487 37.43 14.55 -6.55
C ASP A 487 36.66 15.14 -5.35
N PHE A 488 36.33 16.44 -5.40
CA PHE A 488 35.52 17.10 -4.37
C PHE A 488 34.10 16.53 -4.25
N LEU A 489 33.48 16.12 -5.37
CA LEU A 489 32.17 15.48 -5.35
C LEU A 489 32.25 14.05 -4.77
N ALA A 490 33.27 13.28 -5.13
CA ALA A 490 33.50 11.93 -4.60
C ALA A 490 33.79 11.94 -3.09
N GLU A 491 34.63 12.86 -2.61
CA GLU A 491 34.90 13.04 -1.18
C GLU A 491 33.64 13.50 -0.41
N ARG A 492 32.78 14.33 -1.03
CA ARG A 492 31.51 14.72 -0.43
C ARG A 492 30.56 13.53 -0.30
N GLU A 493 30.40 12.74 -1.36
CA GLU A 493 29.56 11.52 -1.36
C GLU A 493 30.08 10.47 -0.35
N ALA A 494 31.41 10.34 -0.21
CA ALA A 494 32.03 9.49 0.80
C ALA A 494 31.71 9.97 2.23
N ARG A 495 31.76 11.29 2.49
CA ARG A 495 31.39 11.88 3.78
C ARG A 495 29.90 11.78 4.08
N GLU A 496 29.02 11.94 3.08
CA GLU A 496 27.57 11.74 3.21
C GLU A 496 27.26 10.29 3.62
N LYS A 497 27.88 9.30 2.96
CA LYS A 497 27.75 7.87 3.33
C LYS A 497 28.34 7.55 4.71
N LEU A 498 29.42 8.22 5.11
CA LEU A 498 29.99 8.08 6.46
C LEU A 498 29.07 8.69 7.54
N HIS A 499 28.44 9.82 7.24
CA HIS A 499 27.48 10.46 8.13
C HIS A 499 26.24 9.58 8.33
N GLN A 500 25.67 9.07 7.23
CA GLN A 500 24.54 8.14 7.28
C GLN A 500 24.85 6.92 8.17
N LYS A 501 26.00 6.26 7.97
CA LYS A 501 26.42 5.13 8.83
C LYS A 501 26.62 5.51 10.30
N LYS A 502 27.12 6.72 10.57
CA LYS A 502 27.25 7.24 11.94
C LYS A 502 25.86 7.44 12.57
N GLU A 503 24.88 7.94 11.83
CA GLU A 503 23.50 8.11 12.30
C GLU A 503 22.80 6.75 12.54
N GLU A 504 22.96 5.79 11.61
CA GLU A 504 22.47 4.41 11.76
C GLU A 504 23.04 3.73 13.02
N LEU A 505 24.34 3.85 13.27
CA LEU A 505 25.00 3.30 14.46
C LEU A 505 24.64 4.06 15.75
N GLN A 506 24.47 5.39 15.68
CA GLN A 506 24.02 6.20 16.80
C GLN A 506 22.59 5.83 17.22
N GLU A 507 21.72 5.54 16.25
CA GLU A 507 20.34 5.13 16.51
C GLU A 507 20.25 3.69 17.04
N GLN A 508 21.06 2.76 16.53
CA GLN A 508 21.21 1.43 17.14
C GLN A 508 21.68 1.52 18.60
N LEU A 509 22.63 2.44 18.90
CA LEU A 509 23.09 2.68 20.26
C LEU A 509 22.00 3.32 21.15
N ASN A 510 21.12 4.16 20.59
CA ASN A 510 19.97 4.71 21.32
C ASN A 510 18.95 3.61 21.66
N GLN A 511 18.64 2.75 20.70
CA GLN A 511 17.71 1.62 20.86
C GLN A 511 18.23 0.61 21.89
N ALA A 512 19.52 0.26 21.84
CA ALA A 512 20.14 -0.63 22.82
C ALA A 512 20.11 -0.04 24.25
N LYS A 513 20.33 1.28 24.41
CA LYS A 513 20.16 1.97 25.70
C LYS A 513 18.72 1.93 26.19
N ALA A 514 17.76 2.23 25.32
CA ALA A 514 16.33 2.20 25.67
C ALA A 514 15.86 0.79 26.08
N GLU A 515 16.40 -0.28 25.47
CA GLU A 515 16.13 -1.65 25.92
C GLU A 515 16.81 -1.97 27.26
N ILE A 516 18.04 -1.51 27.52
CA ILE A 516 18.67 -1.63 28.84
C ILE A 516 17.83 -0.91 29.91
N ASP A 517 17.38 0.32 29.65
CA ASP A 517 16.52 1.08 30.57
C ASP A 517 15.16 0.38 30.79
N ARG A 518 14.59 -0.23 29.75
CA ARG A 518 13.36 -1.05 29.85
C ARG A 518 13.60 -2.27 30.75
N LEU A 519 14.69 -3.01 30.55
CA LEU A 519 15.07 -4.17 31.36
C LEU A 519 15.39 -3.79 32.82
N ILE A 520 15.92 -2.59 33.08
CA ILE A 520 16.10 -2.05 34.44
C ILE A 520 14.73 -1.72 35.08
N GLN A 521 13.77 -1.18 34.32
CA GLN A 521 12.40 -0.94 34.80
C GLN A 521 11.63 -2.26 35.05
N GLU A 522 11.79 -3.26 34.19
CA GLU A 522 11.28 -4.62 34.40
C GLU A 522 11.92 -5.27 35.63
N GLY A 523 13.26 -5.18 35.79
CA GLY A 523 13.97 -5.70 36.95
C GLY A 523 13.58 -5.03 38.27
N THR A 524 13.41 -3.71 38.29
CA THR A 524 13.01 -2.98 39.50
C THR A 524 11.52 -3.14 39.84
N SER A 525 10.63 -3.25 38.85
CA SER A 525 9.23 -3.59 39.09
C SER A 525 9.05 -5.04 39.56
N ARG A 526 9.82 -5.98 39.01
CA ARG A 526 9.92 -7.36 39.51
C ARG A 526 10.43 -7.42 40.95
N ALA A 527 11.52 -6.72 41.27
CA ALA A 527 12.05 -6.65 42.64
C ALA A 527 11.02 -6.11 43.64
N ARG A 528 10.23 -5.10 43.26
CA ARG A 528 9.11 -4.58 44.08
C ARG A 528 7.98 -5.61 44.29
N MET A 529 7.67 -6.43 43.28
CA MET A 529 6.71 -7.53 43.45
C MET A 529 7.26 -8.64 44.35
N GLU A 530 8.54 -8.98 44.21
CA GLU A 530 9.22 -9.96 45.07
C GLU A 530 9.33 -9.45 46.52
N GLU A 531 9.54 -8.15 46.75
CA GLU A 531 9.49 -7.50 48.07
C GLU A 531 8.07 -7.54 48.68
N MET A 532 7.03 -7.25 47.88
CA MET A 532 5.63 -7.35 48.31
C MET A 532 5.26 -8.79 48.71
N GLN A 533 5.70 -9.79 47.95
CA GLN A 533 5.53 -11.20 48.27
C GLN A 533 6.31 -11.60 49.53
N GLN A 534 7.53 -11.10 49.71
CA GLN A 534 8.32 -11.36 50.92
C GLN A 534 7.63 -10.85 52.17
N ARG A 535 7.10 -9.62 52.19
CA ARG A 535 6.33 -9.10 53.33
C ARG A 535 5.13 -9.99 53.70
N HIS A 536 4.34 -10.40 52.72
CA HIS A 536 3.22 -11.33 52.95
C HIS A 536 3.66 -12.74 53.41
N MET A 537 4.84 -13.19 52.99
CA MET A 537 5.43 -14.45 53.45
C MET A 537 6.02 -14.34 54.87
N GLU A 538 6.55 -13.18 55.26
CA GLU A 538 7.10 -12.91 56.59
C GLU A 538 5.99 -12.80 57.66
N ASP A 539 4.85 -12.19 57.32
CA ASP A 539 3.63 -12.24 58.14
C ASP A 539 3.19 -13.69 58.43
N TYR A 540 3.36 -14.60 57.47
CA TYR A 540 3.11 -16.04 57.65
C TYR A 540 4.23 -16.75 58.43
N ARG A 541 5.49 -16.34 58.25
CA ARG A 541 6.67 -16.98 58.85
C ARG A 541 6.78 -16.74 60.35
N ASN A 542 6.26 -15.62 60.85
CA ASN A 542 6.25 -15.25 62.27
C ASN A 542 5.30 -16.09 63.17
N ARG A 543 4.78 -17.23 62.69
CA ARG A 543 3.84 -18.10 63.43
C ARG A 543 4.30 -19.53 63.75
N LEU A 544 5.53 -19.93 63.39
CA LEU A 544 6.05 -21.29 63.66
C LEU A 544 7.45 -21.27 64.31
N PRO A 545 7.72 -22.12 65.33
CA PRO A 545 9.01 -22.12 66.02
C PRO A 545 10.17 -22.62 65.16
N GLN A 546 11.36 -22.04 65.39
CA GLN A 546 12.61 -22.52 64.81
C GLN A 546 13.06 -23.84 65.48
N THR A 547 13.63 -24.75 64.69
CA THR A 547 14.50 -25.82 65.18
C THR A 547 15.81 -25.82 64.39
N SER A 548 16.93 -26.00 65.10
CA SER A 548 18.28 -25.82 64.58
C SER A 548 19.05 -27.14 64.48
N ALA A 549 19.59 -27.47 63.31
CA ALA A 549 20.69 -28.43 63.15
C ALA A 549 21.44 -28.17 61.82
N PRO A 550 22.78 -28.24 61.77
CA PRO A 550 23.55 -28.03 60.53
C PRO A 550 24.16 -29.33 59.97
N PHE A 551 24.12 -29.51 58.64
CA PHE A 551 25.24 -30.16 57.93
C PHE A 551 25.34 -29.76 56.46
N GLN A 552 26.49 -30.03 55.85
CA GLN A 552 26.85 -29.72 54.46
C GLN A 552 26.51 -30.90 53.53
N GLY A 553 26.07 -30.66 52.29
CA GLY A 553 25.76 -31.80 51.40
C GLY A 553 25.18 -31.53 50.00
N ALA A 554 25.93 -30.82 49.14
CA ALA A 554 25.91 -30.92 47.67
C ALA A 554 24.61 -30.67 46.83
N ALA A 555 24.87 -30.36 45.55
CA ALA A 555 24.00 -30.54 44.37
C ALA A 555 22.83 -29.56 44.07
N MET A 556 23.09 -28.72 43.05
CA MET A 556 22.26 -28.43 41.87
C MET A 556 21.29 -27.22 41.80
N PHE A 557 21.41 -26.53 40.65
CA PHE A 557 20.47 -25.63 39.95
C PHE A 557 20.06 -24.28 40.56
N ASN A 558 20.68 -23.21 40.04
CA ASN A 558 19.98 -22.31 39.09
C ASN A 558 21.00 -21.69 38.09
N PRO A 559 20.60 -21.23 36.88
CA PRO A 559 21.56 -20.91 35.81
C PRO A 559 21.87 -19.42 35.64
N ALA A 560 23.08 -19.10 35.17
CA ALA A 560 23.42 -17.81 34.55
C ALA A 560 24.61 -17.94 33.58
N GLN A 561 24.57 -17.14 32.51
CA GLN A 561 25.62 -16.86 31.51
C GLN A 561 26.10 -18.00 30.59
N PRO A 562 26.01 -17.86 29.24
CA PRO A 562 26.61 -18.79 28.29
C PRO A 562 28.09 -18.48 28.04
N THR A 563 28.96 -19.48 28.17
CA THR A 563 30.35 -19.39 27.72
C THR A 563 30.43 -19.53 26.20
N SER A 564 31.11 -18.59 25.53
CA SER A 564 31.30 -18.60 24.08
C SER A 564 31.96 -19.87 23.54
N PHE A 565 31.56 -20.22 22.32
CA PHE A 565 32.01 -21.33 21.50
C PHE A 565 33.49 -21.69 21.62
N ARG A 566 33.77 -22.90 22.14
CA ARG A 566 35.04 -23.61 21.93
C ARG A 566 35.07 -24.17 20.51
N ASN A 567 35.31 -23.31 19.52
CA ASN A 567 35.42 -23.75 18.13
C ASN A 567 36.83 -24.28 17.86
N ASN A 568 36.97 -25.59 17.56
CA ASN A 568 38.24 -26.16 17.12
C ASN A 568 38.46 -25.79 15.65
N GLN A 569 39.14 -24.68 15.40
CA GLN A 569 39.87 -24.47 14.16
C GLN A 569 41.35 -24.34 14.49
N SER A 570 42.18 -25.13 13.80
CA SER A 570 43.63 -24.97 13.82
C SER A 570 44.01 -23.82 12.88
N GLU A 571 43.58 -22.60 13.21
CA GLU A 571 44.06 -21.41 12.51
C GLU A 571 45.54 -21.23 12.84
N GLU A 572 46.36 -21.34 11.81
CA GLU A 572 47.79 -21.08 11.85
C GLU A 572 47.97 -19.57 12.09
N LEU A 573 48.22 -19.18 13.36
CA LEU A 573 48.36 -17.77 13.76
C LEU A 573 49.33 -17.06 12.81
N PRO A 574 48.88 -16.03 12.06
CA PRO A 574 49.73 -15.38 11.07
C PRO A 574 51.02 -14.86 11.71
N ASP A 575 52.17 -15.23 11.15
CA ASP A 575 53.47 -14.91 11.74
C ASP A 575 53.87 -13.46 11.42
N TYR A 576 53.28 -12.52 12.17
CA TYR A 576 53.44 -11.07 12.01
C TYR A 576 54.88 -10.62 12.32
N ARG A 577 55.76 -10.70 11.32
CA ARG A 577 57.16 -10.26 11.41
C ARG A 577 57.49 -9.09 10.50
N CYS A 578 58.30 -8.17 11.00
CA CYS A 578 58.86 -7.10 10.18
C CYS A 578 59.93 -7.66 9.23
N PRO A 579 59.82 -7.43 7.90
CA PRO A 579 60.75 -8.02 6.94
C PRO A 579 62.17 -7.45 7.01
N LYS A 580 62.39 -6.26 7.60
CA LYS A 580 63.72 -5.63 7.74
C LYS A 580 64.55 -6.21 8.89
N CYS A 581 63.90 -6.58 10.01
CA CYS A 581 64.57 -6.95 11.26
C CYS A 581 64.09 -8.27 11.90
N GLN A 582 63.06 -8.92 11.34
CA GLN A 582 62.39 -10.12 11.84
C GLN A 582 61.76 -10.01 13.25
N TYR A 583 61.58 -8.79 13.78
CA TYR A 583 60.80 -8.54 15.00
C TYR A 583 59.38 -9.12 14.84
N ARG A 584 58.95 -9.92 15.82
CA ARG A 584 57.66 -10.62 15.83
C ARG A 584 56.67 -9.87 16.71
N ALA A 585 55.67 -9.25 16.09
CA ALA A 585 54.58 -8.56 16.76
C ALA A 585 53.49 -9.57 17.20
N PRO A 586 52.72 -9.26 18.27
CA PRO A 586 51.57 -10.09 18.66
C PRO A 586 50.35 -9.88 17.75
N ASP A 587 50.26 -8.74 17.06
CA ASP A 587 49.14 -8.31 16.24
C ASP A 587 49.60 -7.37 15.08
N MET A 588 48.68 -7.04 14.17
CA MET A 588 48.99 -6.24 12.98
C MET A 588 49.24 -4.76 13.28
N ASP A 589 48.57 -4.16 14.26
CA ASP A 589 48.71 -2.73 14.54
C ASP A 589 50.11 -2.45 15.14
N THR A 590 50.53 -3.30 16.09
CA THR A 590 51.93 -3.30 16.59
C THR A 590 52.94 -3.53 15.46
N LEU A 591 52.63 -4.38 14.48
CA LEU A 591 53.51 -4.58 13.32
C LEU A 591 53.55 -3.33 12.43
N GLN A 592 52.43 -2.68 12.14
CA GLN A 592 52.40 -1.48 11.28
C GLN A 592 53.15 -0.31 11.91
N ILE A 593 52.96 -0.06 13.21
CA ILE A 593 53.71 0.96 13.96
C ILE A 593 55.21 0.65 13.87
N HIS A 594 55.61 -0.58 14.22
CA HIS A 594 57.00 -0.98 14.18
C HIS A 594 57.61 -0.91 12.76
N VAL A 595 56.87 -1.30 11.72
CA VAL A 595 57.34 -1.24 10.32
C VAL A 595 57.52 0.21 9.86
N MET A 596 56.66 1.14 10.30
CA MET A 596 56.77 2.56 9.95
C MET A 596 57.97 3.25 10.61
N ASP A 597 58.29 2.90 11.86
CA ASP A 597 59.52 3.33 12.54
C ASP A 597 60.77 2.61 11.98
N CYS A 598 60.63 1.32 11.63
CA CYS A 598 61.75 0.49 11.19
C CYS A 598 62.12 0.70 9.73
N ILE A 599 61.25 1.22 8.86
CA ILE A 599 61.61 1.51 7.45
C ILE A 599 62.52 2.73 7.31
N GLN A 600 62.51 3.67 8.28
CA GLN A 600 63.48 4.75 8.41
C GLN A 600 64.91 4.24 8.67
#